data_AF-A0A2I3GT19-F1
#
_entry.id   AF-A0A2I3GT19-F1
#
_cell.length_a   1.000
_cell.length_b   1.000
_cell.length_c   1.000
_cell.angle_alpha   90.00
_cell.angle_beta   90.00
_cell.angle_gamma   90.00
#
_symmetry.space_group_name_H-M   'P 1'
#
loop_
_entity.id
_entity.type
_entity.pdbx_description
1 polymer ?
#
loop_
_entity_poly.entity_id
_entity_poly.type
_entity_poly.pdbx_seq_one_letter_code
_entity_poly.pdbx_strand_id
1 'polypeptide(L)'
;MSHHWGYGKHNGPEHWHKDFPIAKGERQSPVDIDTHTAKYDPSLKPLSVSYDQATSLRILNNGHSFNVEFDDSQDKAEKGISMLRKKDVKSIHSPDNACEE
;
A
#
# COMPACT_ATOMS: atom_id res chain seq x y z
N MET A 1 -24.08 0.44 7.11
CA MET A 1 -24.32 -0.20 5.80
C MET A 1 -22.96 -0.55 5.24
N SER A 2 -22.73 -1.79 4.79
CA SER A 2 -21.47 -2.17 4.15
C SER A 2 -21.39 -1.46 2.80
N HIS A 3 -20.57 -0.42 2.71
CA HIS A 3 -20.23 0.19 1.42
C HIS A 3 -19.50 -0.87 0.60
N HIS A 4 -20.16 -1.38 -0.44
CA HIS A 4 -19.67 -2.47 -1.27
C HIS A 4 -18.82 -1.88 -2.39
N TRP A 5 -17.51 -1.77 -2.15
CA TRP A 5 -16.52 -1.47 -3.17
C TRP A 5 -15.93 -2.78 -3.71
N GLY A 6 -15.41 -2.73 -4.93
CA GLY A 6 -14.72 -3.86 -5.55
C GLY A 6 -14.03 -3.43 -6.84
N TYR A 7 -13.78 -4.39 -7.72
CA TYR A 7 -13.15 -4.17 -9.02
C TYR A 7 -14.04 -4.56 -10.21
N GLY A 8 -15.31 -4.88 -9.96
CA GLY A 8 -16.27 -5.22 -11.00
C GLY A 8 -16.85 -3.99 -11.69
N LYS A 9 -17.51 -4.19 -12.83
CA LYS A 9 -18.09 -3.12 -13.66
C LYS A 9 -18.95 -2.10 -12.90
N HIS A 10 -19.69 -2.56 -11.87
CA HIS A 10 -20.66 -1.73 -11.15
C HIS A 10 -20.19 -1.20 -9.79
N ASN A 11 -19.08 -1.70 -9.26
CA ASN A 11 -18.51 -1.33 -7.96
C ASN A 11 -17.01 -1.00 -8.03
N GLY A 12 -16.48 -0.87 -9.25
CA GLY A 12 -15.07 -0.63 -9.57
C GLY A 12 -14.55 0.77 -9.26
N PRO A 13 -13.24 1.02 -9.49
CA PRO A 13 -12.57 2.29 -9.20
C PRO A 13 -13.28 3.55 -9.71
N GLU A 14 -13.89 3.48 -10.90
CA GLU A 14 -14.67 4.57 -11.48
C GLU A 14 -15.84 5.02 -10.58
N HIS A 15 -16.35 4.12 -9.74
CA HIS A 15 -17.51 4.32 -8.88
C HIS A 15 -17.17 4.62 -7.42
N TRP A 16 -15.94 4.33 -6.96
CA TRP A 16 -15.56 4.44 -5.55
C TRP A 16 -15.83 5.83 -4.96
N HIS A 17 -15.66 6.88 -5.75
CA HIS A 17 -15.89 8.26 -5.33
C HIS A 17 -17.33 8.58 -4.88
N LYS A 18 -18.32 7.75 -5.26
CA LYS A 18 -19.72 7.92 -4.85
C LYS A 18 -19.88 7.72 -3.35
N ASP A 19 -19.16 6.75 -2.79
CA ASP A 19 -19.17 6.42 -1.36
C ASP A 19 -17.95 7.00 -0.63
N PHE A 20 -16.83 7.17 -1.34
CA PHE A 20 -15.56 7.65 -0.81
C PHE A 20 -15.07 8.87 -1.62
N PRO A 21 -15.60 10.09 -1.38
CA PRO A 21 -15.32 11.27 -2.21
C PRO A 21 -13.84 11.58 -2.43
N ILE A 22 -12.98 11.19 -1.48
CA ILE A 22 -11.52 11.33 -1.58
C ILE A 22 -10.91 10.58 -2.76
N ALA A 23 -11.59 9.56 -3.30
CA ALA A 23 -11.15 8.83 -4.50
C ALA A 23 -11.10 9.72 -5.77
N LYS A 24 -11.66 10.93 -5.72
CA LYS A 24 -11.51 11.98 -6.75
C LYS A 24 -10.57 13.12 -6.34
N GLY A 25 -9.75 12.93 -5.30
CA GLY A 25 -8.83 13.96 -4.82
C GLY A 25 -7.60 14.16 -5.72
N GLU A 26 -6.89 15.26 -5.51
CA GLU A 26 -5.73 15.67 -6.32
C GLU A 26 -4.46 14.83 -6.10
N ARG A 27 -4.40 14.04 -5.03
CA ARG A 27 -3.21 13.28 -4.60
C ARG A 27 -3.53 11.79 -4.45
N GLN A 28 -4.14 11.20 -5.47
CA GLN A 28 -4.43 9.77 -5.53
C GLN A 28 -3.23 8.98 -6.08
N SER A 29 -3.18 7.70 -5.73
CA SER A 29 -2.27 6.70 -6.28
C SER A 29 -3.11 5.57 -6.93
N PRO A 30 -2.56 4.78 -7.86
CA PRO A 30 -1.22 4.88 -8.45
C PRO A 30 -1.06 6.09 -9.37
N VAL A 31 0.19 6.46 -9.64
CA VAL A 31 0.57 7.47 -10.65
C VAL A 31 1.64 6.87 -11.55
N ASP A 32 1.71 7.37 -12.79
CA ASP A 32 2.84 7.08 -13.67
C ASP A 32 4.08 7.86 -13.22
N ILE A 33 5.21 7.18 -13.08
CA ILE A 33 6.46 7.80 -12.62
C ILE A 33 7.35 8.03 -13.86
N ASP A 34 7.32 9.25 -14.37
CA ASP A 34 8.24 9.66 -15.44
C ASP A 34 9.66 9.89 -14.89
N THR A 35 10.55 8.94 -15.17
CA THR A 35 11.96 9.00 -14.76
C THR A 35 12.74 10.18 -15.33
N HIS A 36 12.30 10.80 -16.43
CA HIS A 36 12.93 11.98 -17.00
C HIS A 36 12.67 13.26 -16.18
N THR A 37 11.53 13.31 -15.47
CA THR A 37 11.15 14.45 -14.62
C THR A 37 11.50 14.24 -13.15
N ALA A 38 11.78 13.00 -12.76
CA ALA A 38 12.24 12.66 -11.43
C ALA A 38 13.56 13.36 -11.09
N LYS A 39 13.60 14.03 -9.93
CA LYS A 39 14.78 14.76 -9.45
C LYS A 39 15.56 13.90 -8.47
N TYR A 40 16.85 13.69 -8.75
CA TYR A 40 17.75 13.09 -7.78
C TYR A 40 17.97 14.04 -6.60
N ASP A 41 17.73 13.55 -5.39
CA ASP A 41 18.01 14.26 -4.15
C ASP A 41 19.16 13.57 -3.40
N PRO A 42 20.38 14.14 -3.41
CA PRO A 42 21.55 13.56 -2.75
C PRO A 42 21.47 13.60 -1.21
N SER A 43 20.51 14.33 -0.64
CA SER A 43 20.31 14.37 0.81
C SER A 43 19.57 13.13 1.35
N LEU A 44 18.98 12.33 0.46
CA LEU A 44 18.30 11.09 0.82
C LEU A 44 19.30 10.07 1.35
N LYS A 45 18.99 9.51 2.52
CA LYS A 45 19.78 8.43 3.11
C LYS A 45 19.53 7.12 2.36
N PRO A 46 20.51 6.22 2.28
CA PRO A 46 20.29 4.87 1.77
C PRO A 46 19.14 4.18 2.47
N LEU A 47 18.31 3.46 1.70
CA LEU A 47 17.28 2.60 2.24
C LEU A 47 17.95 1.34 2.83
N SER A 48 17.81 1.14 4.14
CA SER A 48 18.08 -0.14 4.79
C SER A 48 16.76 -0.90 4.88
N VAL A 49 16.80 -2.20 4.57
CA VAL A 49 15.68 -3.13 4.78
C VAL A 49 16.14 -4.32 5.63
N SER A 50 15.52 -4.52 6.79
CA SER A 50 15.90 -5.54 7.78
C SER A 50 14.65 -6.14 8.41
N TYR A 51 14.24 -7.30 7.91
CA TYR A 51 13.09 -8.05 8.43
C TYR A 51 13.55 -9.15 9.39
N ASP A 52 12.90 -9.24 10.54
CA ASP A 52 13.05 -10.36 11.47
C ASP A 52 12.19 -11.55 10.97
N GLN A 53 12.83 -12.70 10.75
CA GLN A 53 12.26 -13.89 10.10
C GLN A 53 11.04 -14.46 10.83
N ALA A 54 10.86 -14.16 12.13
CA ALA A 54 9.81 -14.72 12.97
C ALA A 54 8.60 -13.78 13.17
N THR A 55 8.48 -12.69 12.41
CA THR A 55 7.44 -11.67 12.65
C THR A 55 6.14 -11.89 11.86
N SER A 56 6.10 -12.80 10.88
CA SER A 56 4.87 -13.09 10.13
C SER A 56 3.88 -13.88 11.00
N LEU A 57 2.65 -13.39 11.13
CA LEU A 57 1.62 -13.97 11.97
C LEU A 57 0.70 -14.92 11.19
N ARG A 58 0.17 -14.47 10.06
CA ARG A 58 -0.80 -15.22 9.26
C ARG A 58 -0.93 -14.69 7.84
N ILE A 59 -1.48 -15.54 6.96
CA ILE A 59 -1.89 -15.18 5.60
C ILE A 59 -3.42 -15.16 5.55
N LEU A 60 -3.99 -14.10 5.01
CA LEU A 60 -5.43 -13.89 4.89
C LEU A 60 -5.80 -13.57 3.44
N ASN A 61 -6.92 -14.11 2.94
CA ASN A 61 -7.57 -13.62 1.73
C ASN A 61 -8.81 -12.85 2.16
N ASN A 62 -8.88 -11.55 1.86
CA ASN A 62 -9.99 -10.68 2.26
C ASN A 62 -11.03 -10.48 1.14
N GLY A 63 -10.91 -11.19 0.02
CA GLY A 63 -11.76 -11.06 -1.16
C GLY A 63 -11.35 -9.93 -2.13
N HIS A 64 -10.26 -9.22 -1.85
CA HIS A 64 -9.72 -8.13 -2.69
C HIS A 64 -8.20 -8.21 -2.91
N SER A 65 -7.50 -8.92 -2.02
CA SER A 65 -6.07 -9.26 -2.07
C SER A 65 -5.78 -10.41 -1.12
N PHE A 66 -4.59 -11.01 -1.25
CA PHE A 66 -3.98 -11.74 -0.13
C PHE A 66 -3.12 -10.78 0.70
N ASN A 67 -3.21 -10.92 2.03
CA ASN A 67 -2.52 -10.10 3.01
C ASN A 67 -1.67 -11.02 3.89
N VAL A 68 -0.40 -10.65 4.09
CA VAL A 68 0.45 -11.22 5.15
C VAL A 68 0.47 -10.23 6.29
N GLU A 69 0.06 -10.66 7.49
CA GLU A 69 0.11 -9.84 8.71
C GLU A 69 1.39 -10.09 9.48
N PHE A 70 1.94 -9.05 10.09
CA PHE A 70 3.16 -9.11 10.89
C PHE A 70 2.91 -8.56 12.30
N ASP A 71 3.72 -9.00 13.28
CA ASP A 71 3.73 -8.44 14.63
C ASP A 71 4.39 -7.05 14.65
N ASP A 72 3.58 -6.01 14.81
CA ASP A 72 4.00 -4.60 14.92
C ASP A 72 4.04 -4.10 16.38
N SER A 73 3.89 -4.99 17.37
CA SER A 73 3.87 -4.61 18.80
C SER A 73 5.25 -4.20 19.34
N GLN A 74 6.30 -4.66 18.69
CA GLN A 74 7.68 -4.30 18.97
C GLN A 74 8.13 -3.38 17.83
N ASP A 75 8.45 -2.11 18.13
CA ASP A 75 8.98 -1.08 17.20
C ASP A 75 10.32 -1.55 16.58
N LYS A 76 10.23 -2.51 15.65
CA LYS A 76 11.32 -3.31 15.10
C LYS A 76 11.61 -2.95 13.65
N ALA A 77 10.79 -2.13 13.00
CA ALA A 77 11.08 -1.61 11.67
C ALA A 77 11.83 -0.27 11.67
N GLU A 78 12.40 0.02 10.51
CA GLU A 78 13.64 0.75 10.37
C GLU A 78 13.56 2.28 10.42
N LYS A 79 14.73 2.86 10.69
CA LYS A 79 15.08 4.27 10.53
C LYS A 79 15.58 4.50 9.10
N GLY A 80 14.75 5.07 8.21
CA GLY A 80 15.18 5.34 6.83
C GLY A 80 14.48 6.45 6.05
N ILE A 81 13.40 7.05 6.56
CA ILE A 81 12.65 8.07 5.81
C ILE A 81 12.70 9.38 6.61
N SER A 82 13.39 10.41 6.13
CA SER A 82 13.58 11.69 6.85
C SER A 82 12.32 12.55 6.99
N MET A 83 11.11 12.00 6.87
CA MET A 83 9.90 12.78 7.10
C MET A 83 8.73 12.07 7.77
N LEU A 84 8.85 10.83 8.24
CA LEU A 84 7.77 10.18 9.01
C LEU A 84 8.36 9.26 10.09
N ARG A 85 7.65 9.18 11.23
CA ARG A 85 7.88 8.24 12.34
C ARG A 85 8.32 6.86 11.83
N LYS A 86 9.15 6.13 12.58
CA LYS A 86 9.37 4.69 12.37
C LYS A 86 8.03 4.04 12.09
N LYS A 87 7.90 3.34 10.96
CA LYS A 87 6.68 2.63 10.61
C LYS A 87 7.02 1.16 10.57
N ASP A 88 6.45 0.41 11.51
CA ASP A 88 6.44 -1.04 11.46
C ASP A 88 5.69 -1.54 10.22
N VAL A 89 6.24 -2.57 9.58
CA VAL A 89 5.54 -3.25 8.50
C VAL A 89 4.40 -4.03 9.15
N LYS A 90 3.20 -3.49 9.01
CA LYS A 90 1.98 -4.12 9.53
C LYS A 90 1.44 -5.21 8.62
N SER A 91 1.49 -4.98 7.31
CA SER A 91 1.05 -5.94 6.31
C SER A 91 1.69 -5.70 4.94
N ILE A 92 1.82 -6.78 4.18
CA ILE A 92 2.17 -6.77 2.75
C ILE A 92 1.00 -7.41 2.00
N HIS A 93 0.60 -6.77 0.90
CA HIS A 93 -0.51 -7.20 0.06
C HIS A 93 -0.17 -7.02 -1.42
N SER A 94 -0.56 -8.00 -2.23
CA SER A 94 -0.52 -7.90 -3.68
C SER A 94 -1.90 -7.51 -4.19
N PRO A 95 -2.03 -6.51 -5.09
CA PRO A 95 -3.28 -6.32 -5.81
C PRO A 95 -3.55 -7.57 -6.65
N ASP A 96 -4.81 -8.01 -6.68
CA ASP A 96 -5.22 -9.06 -7.62
C ASP A 96 -5.10 -8.49 -9.04
N ASN A 97 -4.25 -9.11 -9.88
CA ASN A 97 -4.26 -8.81 -11.30
C ASN A 97 -5.64 -9.22 -11.83
N ALA A 98 -6.46 -8.24 -12.20
CA ALA A 98 -7.53 -8.49 -13.15
C ALA A 98 -6.84 -8.90 -14.46
N CYS A 99 -6.59 -10.21 -14.63
CA CYS A 99 -6.32 -10.78 -15.94
C CYS A 99 -7.57 -10.52 -16.78
N GLU A 100 -7.53 -9.50 -17.63
CA GLU A 100 -8.46 -9.42 -18.76
C GLU A 100 -8.13 -10.61 -19.68
N GLU A 101 -9.07 -11.54 -19.81
CA GLU A 101 -9.14 -12.49 -20.93
C GLU A 101 -9.80 -11.83 -22.15
#